data_AF-M7MMZ1-F1
#
_entry.id   AF-M7MMZ1-F1
#
_cell.length_a   1.000
_cell.length_b   1.000
_cell.length_c   1.000
_cell.angle_alpha   90.00
_cell.angle_beta   90.00
_cell.angle_gamma   90.00
#
_symmetry.space_group_name_H-M   'P 1'
#
loop_
_entity.id
_entity.type
_entity.pdbx_description
1 polymer ?
#
loop_
_entity_poly.entity_id
_entity_poly.type
_entity_poly.pdbx_seq_one_letter_code
_entity_poly.pdbx_strand_id
1 'polypeptide(L)'
;MLKDVLKINDSCSHCGTKYRIEPSFFYGSMYVSYAVGIAFAVAAFVISYLFLGSGLMTAFIAIVGTLIVFYPVIMRLSRNIWINLFMHYDKSLVKPKTD
;
A
#
# COMPACT_ATOMS: atom_id res chain seq x y z
N MET A 1 -14.39 -0.72 -15.80
CA MET A 1 -14.26 -0.90 -14.34
C MET A 1 -12.92 -0.41 -13.77
N LEU A 2 -11.82 -0.33 -14.53
CA LEU A 2 -10.52 0.22 -14.04
C LEU A 2 -10.10 1.56 -14.68
N LYS A 3 -10.89 2.13 -15.59
CA LYS A 3 -10.49 3.35 -16.33
C LYS A 3 -10.55 4.63 -15.48
N ASP A 4 -11.42 4.68 -14.48
CA ASP A 4 -11.69 5.92 -13.74
C ASP A 4 -10.83 6.13 -12.48
N VAL A 5 -10.17 5.09 -11.97
CA VAL A 5 -9.22 5.21 -10.84
C VAL A 5 -7.89 5.89 -11.22
N LEU A 6 -7.63 6.07 -12.52
CA LEU A 6 -6.44 6.75 -13.03
C LEU A 6 -6.70 8.21 -13.42
N LYS A 7 -7.96 8.67 -13.34
CA LYS A 7 -8.35 10.02 -13.75
C LYS A 7 -8.08 11.02 -12.61
N ILE A 8 -6.83 11.42 -12.49
CA ILE A 8 -6.36 12.51 -11.64
C ILE A 8 -6.04 13.69 -12.57
N ASN A 9 -6.69 14.83 -12.34
CA ASN A 9 -6.34 16.10 -12.99
C ASN A 9 -4.88 16.45 -12.70
N ASP A 10 -4.16 16.99 -13.69
CA ASP A 10 -2.73 17.27 -13.56
C ASP A 10 -2.41 18.33 -12.51
N SER A 11 -3.34 19.26 -12.26
CA SER A 11 -3.22 20.32 -11.27
C SER A 11 -4.54 20.59 -10.56
N CYS A 12 -4.45 21.00 -9.30
CA CYS A 12 -5.60 21.51 -8.56
C CYS A 12 -6.04 22.86 -9.12
N SER A 13 -7.34 22.99 -9.42
CA SER A 13 -7.95 24.23 -9.91
C SER A 13 -7.96 25.36 -8.86
N HIS A 14 -7.77 25.05 -7.58
CA HIS A 14 -7.89 26.02 -6.49
C HIS A 14 -6.53 26.48 -5.91
N CYS A 15 -5.50 25.65 -6.01
CA CYS A 15 -4.18 25.95 -5.43
C CYS A 15 -3.00 25.68 -6.38
N GLY A 16 -3.25 25.20 -7.61
CA GLY A 16 -2.22 24.96 -8.61
C GLY A 16 -1.27 23.79 -8.30
N THR A 17 -1.50 23.06 -7.20
CA THR A 17 -0.66 21.93 -6.81
C THR A 17 -0.72 20.84 -7.87
N LYS A 18 0.43 20.48 -8.45
CA LYS A 18 0.53 19.38 -9.41
C LYS A 18 0.30 18.05 -8.70
N TYR A 19 -0.78 17.35 -9.03
CA TYR A 19 -1.09 16.04 -8.46
C TYR A 19 -0.22 14.91 -9.07
N ARG A 20 0.35 15.15 -10.25
CA ARG A 20 1.35 14.28 -10.88
C ARG A 20 2.75 14.73 -10.48
N ILE A 21 3.29 14.14 -9.41
CA ILE A 21 4.67 14.40 -8.97
C ILE A 21 5.68 13.71 -9.90
N GLU A 22 5.49 12.42 -10.24
CA GLU A 22 6.29 11.70 -11.26
C GLU A 22 5.69 10.27 -11.45
N PRO A 23 5.67 9.69 -12.66
CA PRO A 23 5.23 8.29 -12.87
C PRO A 23 6.08 7.26 -12.09
N SER A 24 7.30 7.60 -11.69
CA SER A 24 8.20 6.80 -10.83
C SER A 24 7.74 6.70 -9.36
N PHE A 25 6.93 7.64 -8.87
CA PHE A 25 6.42 7.60 -7.48
C PHE A 25 5.55 6.35 -7.22
N PHE A 26 4.87 5.83 -8.25
CA PHE A 26 4.08 4.60 -8.13
C PHE A 26 4.94 3.32 -8.08
N TYR A 27 6.17 3.33 -8.61
CA TYR A 27 7.08 2.18 -8.49
C TYR A 27 7.47 1.93 -7.03
N GLY A 28 7.68 2.99 -6.26
CA GLY A 28 7.99 2.85 -4.85
C GLY A 28 6.85 2.22 -4.03
N SER A 29 5.60 2.54 -4.35
CA SER A 29 4.43 1.87 -3.75
C SER A 29 4.37 0.37 -4.07
N MET A 30 4.96 -0.05 -5.20
CA MET A 30 5.10 -1.46 -5.57
C MET A 30 6.15 -2.16 -4.69
N TYR A 31 7.28 -1.50 -4.41
CA TYR A 31 8.30 -2.02 -3.47
C TYR A 31 7.77 -2.16 -2.04
N VAL A 32 6.98 -1.19 -1.56
CA VAL A 32 6.32 -1.33 -0.25
C VAL A 32 5.37 -2.52 -0.21
N SER A 33 4.63 -2.75 -1.30
CA SER A 33 3.73 -3.92 -1.41
C SER A 33 4.48 -5.24 -1.30
N TYR A 34 5.71 -5.31 -1.81
CA TYR A 34 6.55 -6.49 -1.64
C TYR A 34 6.97 -6.69 -0.17
N ALA A 35 7.42 -5.63 0.51
CA ALA A 35 7.80 -5.70 1.92
C ALA A 35 6.61 -6.08 2.82
N VAL A 36 5.43 -5.49 2.59
CA VAL A 36 4.19 -5.83 3.30
C VAL A 36 3.78 -7.28 2.98
N GLY A 37 3.85 -7.71 1.72
CA GLY A 37 3.58 -9.09 1.31
C GLY A 37 4.48 -10.11 2.02
N ILE A 38 5.78 -9.82 2.15
CA ILE A 38 6.71 -10.66 2.93
C ILE A 38 6.27 -10.74 4.39
N ALA A 39 5.88 -9.63 5.01
CA ALA A 39 5.43 -9.63 6.40
C ALA A 39 4.21 -10.55 6.61
N PHE A 40 3.24 -10.52 5.69
CA PHE A 40 2.07 -11.42 5.72
C PHE A 40 2.47 -12.89 5.48
N ALA A 41 3.38 -13.15 4.54
CA ALA A 41 3.87 -14.50 4.27
C ALA A 41 4.62 -15.11 5.47
N VAL A 42 5.50 -14.33 6.10
CA VAL A 42 6.23 -14.75 7.31
C VAL A 42 5.26 -15.01 8.46
N ALA A 43 4.27 -14.12 8.67
CA ALA A 43 3.25 -14.33 9.69
C ALA A 43 2.45 -15.64 9.45
N ALA A 44 2.01 -15.89 8.21
CA ALA A 44 1.31 -17.12 7.85
C ALA A 44 2.19 -18.37 8.06
N PHE A 45 3.47 -18.30 7.69
CA PHE A 45 4.42 -19.39 7.92
C PHE A 45 4.61 -19.67 9.41
N VAL A 46 4.83 -18.64 10.22
CA VAL A 46 5.03 -18.78 11.67
C VAL A 46 3.80 -19.39 12.31
N ILE A 47 2.60 -18.90 11.98
CA ILE A 47 1.35 -19.43 12.51
C ILE A 47 1.15 -20.88 12.08
N SER A 48 1.33 -21.20 10.80
CA SER A 48 1.10 -22.55 10.29
C SER A 48 2.15 -23.56 10.75
N TYR A 49 3.44 -23.23 10.65
CA TYR A 49 4.53 -24.17 10.87
C TYR A 49 4.97 -24.22 12.33
N LEU A 50 5.12 -23.07 13.00
CA LEU A 50 5.64 -23.01 14.37
C LEU A 50 4.54 -23.17 15.42
N PHE A 51 3.37 -22.54 15.24
CA PHE A 51 2.27 -22.64 16.22
C PHE A 51 1.38 -23.87 16.03
N LEU A 52 1.03 -24.19 14.78
CA LEU A 52 0.15 -25.32 14.45
C LEU A 52 0.92 -26.62 14.18
N GLY A 53 2.26 -26.58 14.09
CA GLY A 53 3.09 -27.77 13.83
C GLY A 53 2.81 -28.42 12.46
N SER A 54 2.24 -27.68 11.51
CA SER A 54 1.86 -28.24 10.21
C SER A 54 3.06 -28.61 9.35
N GLY A 55 2.86 -29.52 8.39
CA GLY A 55 3.90 -29.89 7.43
C GLY A 55 4.24 -28.75 6.45
N LEU A 56 5.41 -28.85 5.80
CA LEU A 56 5.91 -27.82 4.87
C LEU A 56 4.91 -27.49 3.75
N MET A 57 4.25 -28.51 3.18
CA MET A 57 3.26 -28.34 2.12
C MET A 57 2.03 -27.56 2.60
N THR A 58 1.56 -27.84 3.82
CA THR A 58 0.42 -27.13 4.41
C THR A 58 0.77 -25.68 4.71
N ALA A 59 1.97 -25.41 5.25
CA ALA A 59 2.45 -24.04 5.47
C ALA A 59 2.57 -23.26 4.16
N PHE A 60 3.03 -23.90 3.08
CA PHE A 60 3.10 -23.28 1.77
C PHE A 60 1.70 -22.90 1.23
N ILE A 61 0.73 -23.81 1.33
CA ILE A 61 -0.67 -23.53 0.95
C ILE A 61 -1.24 -22.40 1.79
N ALA A 62 -0.96 -22.37 3.10
CA ALA A 62 -1.40 -21.31 4.01
C ALA A 62 -0.82 -19.94 3.63
N ILE A 63 0.46 -19.87 3.25
CA ILE A 63 1.09 -18.63 2.76
C ILE A 63 0.37 -18.15 1.50
N VAL A 64 0.21 -19.02 0.49
CA VAL A 64 -0.42 -18.65 -0.78
C VAL A 64 -1.88 -18.21 -0.56
N GLY A 65 -2.63 -18.96 0.25
CA GLY A 65 -4.00 -18.61 0.62
C GLY A 65 -4.08 -17.25 1.32
N THR A 66 -3.17 -16.98 2.26
CA THR A 66 -3.09 -15.70 2.96
C THR A 66 -2.81 -14.55 1.99
N LEU A 67 -1.85 -14.71 1.08
CA LEU A 67 -1.50 -13.66 0.11
C LEU A 67 -2.66 -13.34 -0.84
N ILE A 68 -3.43 -14.33 -1.27
CA ILE A 68 -4.60 -14.13 -2.14
C ILE A 68 -5.74 -13.44 -1.36
N VAL A 69 -6.07 -13.94 -0.17
CA VAL A 69 -7.17 -13.40 0.65
C VAL A 69 -6.87 -11.96 1.09
N PHE A 70 -5.63 -11.68 1.49
CA PHE A 70 -5.21 -10.37 1.97
C PHE A 70 -4.64 -9.46 0.86
N TYR A 71 -4.65 -9.89 -0.40
CA TYR A 71 -4.19 -9.07 -1.54
C TYR A 71 -4.79 -7.64 -1.57
N PRO A 72 -6.12 -7.44 -1.45
CA PRO A 72 -6.67 -6.09 -1.43
C PRO A 72 -6.23 -5.26 -0.21
N VAL A 73 -5.96 -5.91 0.92
CA VAL A 73 -5.47 -5.26 2.15
C VAL A 73 -4.02 -4.82 1.98
N ILE A 74 -3.16 -5.71 1.47
CA ILE A 74 -1.74 -5.42 1.20
C ILE A 74 -1.63 -4.20 0.26
N MET A 75 -2.42 -4.17 -0.81
CA MET A 75 -2.42 -3.04 -1.76
C MET A 75 -2.85 -1.71 -1.12
N ARG A 76 -3.87 -1.72 -0.26
CA ARG A 76 -4.34 -0.51 0.45
C ARG A 76 -3.32 -0.03 1.48
N LEU A 77 -2.80 -0.95 2.30
CA LEU A 77 -1.84 -0.63 3.35
C LEU A 77 -0.55 -0.07 2.76
N SER A 78 -0.08 -0.65 1.66
CA SER A 78 1.15 -0.21 0.99
C SER A 78 1.04 1.20 0.43
N ARG A 79 -0.12 1.58 -0.11
CA ARG A 79 -0.39 2.96 -0.52
C ARG A 79 -0.40 3.92 0.66
N ASN A 80 -1.05 3.56 1.77
CA ASN A 80 -1.09 4.40 2.96
C ASN A 80 0.31 4.60 3.55
N ILE A 81 1.11 3.52 3.66
CA ILE A 81 2.49 3.58 4.15
C ILE A 81 3.34 4.44 3.23
N TRP A 82 3.24 4.25 1.91
CA TRP A 82 4.01 5.03 0.95
C TRP A 82 3.67 6.53 1.00
N ILE A 83 2.40 6.89 1.07
CA ILE A 83 1.99 8.30 1.23
C ILE A 83 2.51 8.85 2.56
N ASN A 84 2.39 8.12 3.66
CA ASN A 84 2.85 8.57 4.97
C ASN A 84 4.37 8.77 5.05
N LEU A 85 5.15 7.97 4.32
CA LEU A 85 6.61 8.09 4.28
C LEU A 85 7.08 9.30 3.46
N PHE A 86 6.39 9.64 2.37
CA PHE A 86 6.82 10.69 1.43
C PHE A 86 6.08 12.01 1.61
N MET A 87 4.88 11.99 2.17
CA MET A 87 4.04 13.16 2.38
C MET A 87 3.95 13.39 3.88
N HIS A 88 4.95 14.10 4.41
CA HIS A 88 4.92 14.51 5.81
C HIS A 88 3.93 15.67 5.97
N TYR A 89 3.11 15.60 7.02
CA TYR A 89 2.06 16.58 7.28
C TYR A 89 2.69 17.94 7.59
N ASP A 90 2.71 18.81 6.58
CA ASP A 90 3.17 20.17 6.72
C ASP A 90 2.00 21.09 7.09
N LYS A 91 1.97 21.51 8.36
CA LYS A 91 0.95 22.43 8.89
C LYS A 91 0.94 23.79 8.19
N SER A 92 2.04 24.18 7.52
CA SER A 92 2.13 25.47 6.82
C SER A 92 1.39 25.51 5.49
N LEU A 93 1.02 24.35 4.93
CA LEU A 93 0.24 24.24 3.69
C LEU A 93 -1.27 24.42 3.92
N VAL A 94 -1.71 24.40 5.18
CA VAL A 94 -3.09 24.75 5.55
C VAL A 94 -3.22 26.27 5.48
N LYS A 95 -3.70 26.79 4.35
CA LYS A 95 -4.16 28.19 4.32
C LYS A 95 -5.26 28.33 5.37
N PRO A 96 -5.17 29.29 6.31
CA PRO A 96 -6.28 29.58 7.19
C PRO A 96 -7.51 29.86 6.32
N LYS A 97 -8.65 29.27 6.69
CA LYS A 97 -9.95 29.69 6.14
C LYS A 97 -10.10 31.18 6.45
N THR A 98 -9.87 32.03 5.46
CA THR A 98 -10.56 33.31 5.36
C THR A 98 -11.94 33.00 4.82
N ASP A 99 -12.86 32.75 5.77
CA ASP A 99 -14.24 33.24 5.87
C ASP A 99 -15.04 32.34 6.82
#